data_AF-A0A4R0RGS7-F1
#
_entry.id   AF-A0A4R0RGS7-F1
#
_cell.length_a   1.000
_cell.length_b   1.000
_cell.length_c   1.000
_cell.angle_alpha   90.00
_cell.angle_beta   90.00
_cell.angle_gamma   90.00
#
_symmetry.space_group_name_H-M   'P 1'
#
loop_
_entity.id
_entity.type
_entity.pdbx_description
1 polymer ?
#
loop_
_entity_poly.entity_id
_entity_poly.type
_entity_poly.pdbx_seq_one_letter_code
_entity_poly.pdbx_strand_id
1 'polypeptide(L)'
;MSSLDPSLPGALESSDSLSSLSSPSILANKPIPANLQRSSARLQFPPSYVVIGVYRLFTDERLYKPVWDKCRHGVKRGLTVGVVWAGMTFHIQRKFVELFMMKSPRVTGLTDTSIFGIPIPFNLPTYRAWDQTLLSRGKQPDFWKPYVEEWENPPQAKPSRALSVAGLMSSFAGRWVVKLALSPLHLVPVFGMMTSAYLKALGTAKHLHLPYYKAKGMSQDQIAIFIEERKWGYRAFGFTAAFLEGLPFVGLIFTVSNRVGACMWAHDLEKRQHYAAELRAGVGAKKH
;
A
#
# COMPACT_ATOMS: atom_id res chain seq x y z
N MET A 1 26.79 63.89 3.94
CA MET A 1 25.82 62.98 3.29
C MET A 1 26.28 61.55 3.56
N SER A 2 25.46 60.62 4.07
CA SER A 2 24.19 60.07 3.52
C SER A 2 24.49 59.14 2.32
N SER A 3 24.08 57.86 2.28
CA SER A 3 23.19 57.11 3.21
C SER A 3 23.37 55.58 3.13
N LEU A 4 23.25 54.91 4.28
CA LEU A 4 22.42 53.74 4.60
C LEU A 4 22.07 52.71 3.48
N ASP A 5 22.66 51.51 3.55
CA ASP A 5 22.07 50.20 4.02
C ASP A 5 20.59 49.84 3.68
N PRO A 6 20.11 48.56 3.70
CA PRO A 6 20.77 47.24 3.79
C PRO A 6 20.28 46.17 2.77
N SER A 7 20.70 44.90 2.98
CA SER A 7 19.93 43.64 2.83
C SER A 7 19.99 42.82 1.52
N LEU A 8 20.49 41.57 1.63
CA LEU A 8 20.11 40.44 0.78
C LEU A 8 20.42 39.05 1.44
N PRO A 9 19.72 38.66 2.52
CA PRO A 9 19.80 37.29 3.08
C PRO A 9 18.84 36.31 2.38
N GLY A 10 19.10 34.99 2.51
CA GLY A 10 18.09 33.96 2.28
C GLY A 10 18.13 33.20 0.94
N ALA A 11 19.24 32.53 0.63
CA ALA A 11 19.34 31.63 -0.53
C ALA A 11 19.81 30.19 -0.22
N LEU A 12 20.16 29.86 1.03
CA LEU A 12 20.78 28.56 1.40
C LEU A 12 20.14 27.83 2.60
N GLU A 13 19.08 28.36 3.25
CA GLU A 13 18.44 27.71 4.41
C GLU A 13 17.33 26.68 4.05
N SER A 14 17.01 26.52 2.76
CA SER A 14 15.88 25.69 2.30
C SER A 14 16.14 24.18 2.29
N SER A 15 17.40 23.73 2.29
CA SER A 15 17.77 22.32 2.50
C SER A 15 17.63 21.92 3.96
N ASP A 16 18.15 22.76 4.86
CA ASP A 16 18.41 22.39 6.24
C ASP A 16 17.12 22.47 7.07
N SER A 17 16.25 23.44 6.76
CA SER A 17 14.89 23.55 7.32
C SER A 17 13.96 22.38 6.93
N LEU A 18 14.25 21.64 5.86
CA LEU A 18 13.55 20.39 5.54
C LEU A 18 14.11 19.19 6.31
N SER A 19 15.36 19.27 6.81
CA SER A 19 15.96 18.24 7.67
C SER A 19 15.50 18.36 9.12
N SER A 20 15.33 19.59 9.65
CA SER A 20 14.90 19.84 11.04
C SER A 20 13.45 19.44 11.32
N LEU A 21 12.64 19.24 10.28
CA LEU A 21 11.31 18.63 10.36
C LEU A 21 11.33 17.09 10.50
N SER A 22 12.52 16.45 10.47
CA SER A 22 12.68 15.07 10.95
C SER A 22 12.90 15.09 12.47
N SER A 23 11.79 15.02 13.21
CA SER A 23 11.74 15.16 14.67
C SER A 23 12.59 14.12 15.44
N PRO A 24 12.90 14.34 16.73
CA PRO A 24 13.82 13.51 17.49
C PRO A 24 13.27 12.11 17.78
N SER A 25 13.51 11.17 16.86
CA SER A 25 13.51 9.75 17.14
C SER A 25 14.82 9.36 17.83
N ILE A 26 14.77 8.43 18.79
CA ILE A 26 15.93 8.00 19.61
C ILE A 26 17.06 7.36 18.77
N LEU A 27 16.75 7.06 17.50
CA LEU A 27 17.64 6.45 16.51
C LEU A 27 18.42 7.48 15.65
N ALA A 28 18.01 8.75 15.61
CA ALA A 28 18.53 9.72 14.64
C ALA A 28 20.05 9.93 14.74
N ASN A 29 20.57 10.06 15.97
CA ASN A 29 21.99 10.36 16.25
C ASN A 29 22.81 9.12 16.67
N LYS A 30 22.37 7.90 16.33
CA LYS A 30 23.02 6.65 16.79
C LYS A 30 23.52 5.77 15.63
N PRO A 31 24.75 5.22 15.72
CA PRO A 31 25.34 4.45 14.62
C PRO A 31 24.61 3.11 14.42
N ILE A 32 24.05 2.94 13.22
CA ILE A 32 23.26 1.76 12.87
C ILE A 32 24.19 0.54 12.73
N PRO A 33 23.97 -0.55 13.49
CA PRO A 33 24.84 -1.73 13.44
C PRO A 33 24.75 -2.44 12.09
N ALA A 34 25.85 -3.06 11.66
CA ALA A 34 26.05 -3.57 10.30
C ALA A 34 24.95 -4.58 9.84
N ASN A 35 24.46 -5.40 10.76
CA ASN A 35 23.35 -6.34 10.53
C ASN A 35 22.01 -5.64 10.17
N LEU A 36 21.81 -4.38 10.59
CA LEU A 36 20.60 -3.60 10.36
C LEU A 36 20.70 -2.61 9.21
N GLN A 37 21.91 -2.16 8.82
CA GLN A 37 22.13 -1.16 7.75
C GLN A 37 21.35 -1.48 6.46
N ARG A 38 21.45 -2.73 5.96
CA ARG A 38 20.76 -3.16 4.74
C ARG A 38 19.23 -3.11 4.87
N SER A 39 18.67 -3.21 6.07
CA SER A 39 17.23 -3.00 6.35
C SER A 39 16.89 -1.52 6.46
N SER A 40 17.71 -0.72 7.13
CA SER A 40 17.48 0.73 7.27
C SER A 40 17.41 1.43 5.91
N ALA A 41 18.32 1.09 4.99
CA ALA A 41 18.30 1.61 3.62
C ALA A 41 17.01 1.28 2.85
N ARG A 42 16.36 0.13 3.12
CA ARG A 42 15.03 -0.18 2.54
C ARG A 42 13.90 0.60 3.21
N LEU A 43 13.98 0.81 4.53
CA LEU A 43 12.98 1.58 5.29
C LEU A 43 12.90 3.04 4.86
N GLN A 44 13.99 3.61 4.33
CA GLN A 44 14.01 4.97 3.75
C GLN A 44 13.12 5.09 2.49
N PHE A 45 12.93 4.01 1.72
CA PHE A 45 12.09 4.03 0.50
C PHE A 45 11.06 2.87 0.48
N PRO A 46 9.94 3.00 1.24
CA PRO A 46 8.93 1.95 1.34
C PRO A 46 8.32 1.41 0.04
N PRO A 47 8.17 2.17 -1.07
CA PRO A 47 7.74 1.60 -2.36
C PRO A 47 8.59 0.43 -2.85
N SER A 48 9.87 0.36 -2.48
CA SER A 48 10.76 -0.77 -2.85
C SER A 48 10.22 -2.13 -2.40
N TYR A 49 9.50 -2.20 -1.26
CA TYR A 49 8.96 -3.46 -0.75
C TYR A 49 7.91 -4.09 -1.70
N VAL A 50 7.24 -3.30 -2.54
CA VAL A 50 6.34 -3.84 -3.58
C VAL A 50 7.13 -4.65 -4.62
N VAL A 51 8.24 -4.08 -5.12
CA VAL A 51 9.13 -4.74 -6.09
C VAL A 51 9.79 -5.97 -5.47
N ILE A 52 10.27 -5.87 -4.22
CA ILE A 52 10.89 -7.00 -3.52
C ILE A 52 9.86 -8.11 -3.23
N GLY A 53 8.60 -7.74 -2.99
CA GLY A 53 7.47 -8.67 -2.84
C GLY A 53 7.19 -9.46 -4.13
N VAL A 54 7.22 -8.80 -5.30
CA VAL A 54 7.10 -9.48 -6.61
C VAL A 54 8.29 -10.42 -6.83
N TYR A 55 9.51 -9.90 -6.68
CA TYR A 55 10.74 -10.68 -6.86
C TYR A 55 10.73 -11.96 -6.02
N ARG A 56 10.39 -11.87 -4.73
CA ARG A 56 10.31 -13.05 -3.85
C ARG A 56 9.15 -13.98 -4.17
N LEU A 57 8.01 -13.48 -4.65
CA LEU A 57 6.90 -14.34 -5.06
C LEU A 57 7.26 -15.22 -6.28
N PHE A 58 8.24 -14.82 -7.11
CA PHE A 58 8.73 -15.64 -8.22
C PHE A 58 10.03 -16.40 -7.92
N THR A 59 10.91 -15.90 -7.04
CA THR A 59 12.23 -16.52 -6.78
C THR A 59 12.29 -17.43 -5.54
N ASP A 60 11.43 -17.24 -4.53
CA ASP A 60 11.50 -18.01 -3.27
C ASP A 60 10.62 -19.27 -3.35
N GLU A 61 11.22 -20.44 -3.60
CA GLU A 61 10.50 -21.72 -3.72
C GLU A 61 9.59 -22.04 -2.53
N ARG A 62 10.02 -21.65 -1.32
CA ARG A 62 9.29 -21.90 -0.07
C ARG A 62 8.03 -21.04 0.05
N LEU A 63 7.94 -19.99 -0.76
CA LEU A 63 6.81 -19.08 -0.83
C LEU A 63 5.91 -19.40 -2.03
N TYR A 64 6.45 -19.49 -3.24
CA TYR A 64 5.62 -19.59 -4.45
C TYR A 64 4.87 -20.93 -4.54
N LYS A 65 5.50 -22.06 -4.21
CA LYS A 65 4.90 -23.40 -4.31
C LYS A 65 3.62 -23.50 -3.46
N PRO A 66 3.65 -23.25 -2.13
CA PRO A 66 2.47 -23.41 -1.30
C PRO A 66 1.50 -22.21 -1.35
N VAL A 67 1.85 -21.11 -2.03
CA VAL A 67 0.86 -20.09 -2.48
C VAL A 67 0.11 -20.62 -3.70
N TRP A 68 0.86 -21.08 -4.72
CA TRP A 68 0.31 -21.60 -5.96
C TRP A 68 -0.68 -22.75 -5.72
N ASP A 69 -0.34 -23.73 -4.88
CA ASP A 69 -1.20 -24.91 -4.66
C ASP A 69 -2.58 -24.56 -4.05
N LYS A 70 -2.64 -23.46 -3.27
CA LYS A 70 -3.89 -22.93 -2.72
C LYS A 70 -4.70 -22.19 -3.80
N CYS A 71 -4.03 -21.43 -4.68
CA CYS A 71 -4.66 -20.74 -5.81
C CYS A 71 -5.06 -21.69 -6.96
N ARG A 72 -4.31 -22.78 -7.17
CA ARG A 72 -4.37 -23.73 -8.29
C ARG A 72 -5.80 -24.20 -8.58
N HIS A 73 -6.57 -24.48 -7.53
CA HIS A 73 -7.95 -24.94 -7.62
C HIS A 73 -8.93 -23.84 -8.07
N GLY A 74 -8.75 -22.61 -7.58
CA GLY A 74 -9.53 -21.46 -8.02
C GLY A 74 -9.22 -21.06 -9.46
N VAL A 75 -7.93 -21.01 -9.81
CA VAL A 75 -7.45 -20.71 -11.18
C VAL A 75 -7.95 -21.75 -12.17
N LYS A 76 -7.81 -23.06 -11.87
CA LYS A 76 -8.34 -24.12 -12.74
C LYS A 76 -9.84 -24.02 -12.93
N ARG A 77 -10.62 -23.87 -11.85
CA ARG A 77 -12.10 -23.76 -11.94
C ARG A 77 -12.53 -22.52 -12.75
N GLY A 78 -11.91 -21.37 -12.50
CA GLY A 78 -12.18 -20.14 -13.24
C GLY A 78 -11.86 -20.26 -14.72
N LEU A 79 -10.71 -20.87 -15.07
CA LEU A 79 -10.34 -21.12 -16.46
C LEU A 79 -11.29 -22.11 -17.15
N THR A 80 -11.65 -23.22 -16.49
CA THR A 80 -12.60 -24.21 -17.05
C THR A 80 -13.97 -23.57 -17.30
N VAL A 81 -14.53 -22.85 -16.33
CA VAL A 81 -15.82 -22.15 -16.50
C VAL A 81 -15.72 -21.09 -17.59
N GLY A 82 -14.63 -20.31 -17.63
CA GLY A 82 -14.41 -19.30 -18.67
C GLY A 82 -14.34 -19.88 -20.08
N VAL A 83 -13.64 -21.01 -20.27
CA VAL A 83 -13.53 -21.71 -21.56
C VAL A 83 -14.86 -22.35 -21.97
N VAL A 84 -15.57 -23.01 -21.05
CA VAL A 84 -16.89 -23.61 -21.32
C VAL A 84 -17.91 -22.52 -21.67
N TRP A 85 -17.94 -21.42 -20.91
CA TRP A 85 -18.80 -20.27 -21.19
C TRP A 85 -18.47 -19.67 -22.56
N ALA A 86 -17.20 -19.34 -22.82
CA ALA A 86 -16.77 -18.77 -24.10
C ALA A 86 -17.15 -19.66 -25.29
N GLY A 87 -16.90 -20.99 -25.21
CA GLY A 87 -17.27 -21.93 -26.28
C GLY A 87 -18.79 -22.03 -26.50
N MET A 88 -19.57 -22.08 -25.41
CA MET A 88 -21.04 -22.10 -25.47
C MET A 88 -21.61 -20.80 -26.05
N THR A 89 -21.11 -19.65 -25.62
CA THR A 89 -21.60 -18.35 -26.08
C THR A 89 -21.04 -17.91 -27.43
N PHE A 90 -19.93 -18.49 -27.92
CA PHE A 90 -19.21 -18.03 -29.12
C PHE A 90 -20.13 -17.83 -30.33
N HIS A 91 -20.99 -18.79 -30.63
CA HIS A 91 -21.90 -18.73 -31.78
C HIS A 91 -23.01 -17.68 -31.61
N ILE A 92 -23.49 -17.49 -30.38
CA ILE A 92 -24.52 -16.49 -30.03
C ILE A 92 -23.91 -15.09 -30.07
N GLN A 93 -22.72 -14.92 -29.48
CA GLN A 93 -21.95 -13.67 -29.51
C GLN A 93 -21.54 -13.28 -30.92
N ARG A 94 -21.07 -14.24 -31.75
CA ARG A 94 -20.74 -13.99 -33.15
C ARG A 94 -21.95 -13.50 -33.93
N LYS A 95 -23.09 -14.18 -33.84
CA LYS A 95 -24.35 -13.74 -34.47
C LYS A 95 -24.84 -12.39 -33.93
N PHE A 96 -24.68 -12.13 -32.62
CA PHE A 96 -25.05 -10.85 -32.03
C PHE A 96 -24.17 -9.70 -32.56
N VAL A 97 -22.85 -9.87 -32.60
CA VAL A 97 -21.91 -8.88 -33.17
C VAL A 97 -22.20 -8.65 -34.66
N GLU A 98 -22.40 -9.72 -35.43
CA GLU A 98 -22.71 -9.68 -36.86
C GLU A 98 -24.04 -8.96 -37.14
N LEU A 99 -25.08 -9.21 -36.35
CA LEU A 99 -26.42 -8.65 -36.56
C LEU A 99 -26.60 -7.24 -35.95
N PHE A 100 -25.92 -6.94 -34.84
CA PHE A 100 -26.07 -5.67 -34.10
C PHE A 100 -24.97 -4.65 -34.42
N MET A 101 -23.69 -5.04 -34.34
CA MET A 101 -22.58 -4.10 -34.52
C MET A 101 -22.34 -3.71 -35.98
N MET A 102 -22.58 -4.60 -36.95
CA MET A 102 -22.43 -4.27 -38.37
C MET A 102 -23.60 -3.44 -38.94
N LYS A 103 -24.71 -3.29 -38.20
CA LYS A 103 -25.91 -2.53 -38.63
C LYS A 103 -26.25 -1.31 -37.78
N SER A 104 -25.53 -1.04 -36.67
CA SER A 104 -25.77 0.14 -35.82
C SER A 104 -24.46 0.73 -35.27
N PRO A 105 -23.86 1.74 -35.94
CA PRO A 105 -22.61 2.37 -35.50
C PRO A 105 -22.82 3.38 -34.36
N ARG A 106 -23.74 3.11 -33.41
CA ARG A 106 -24.15 4.07 -32.38
C ARG A 106 -24.33 3.53 -30.96
N VAL A 107 -24.14 2.22 -30.71
CA VAL A 107 -24.34 1.61 -29.38
C VAL A 107 -23.15 0.75 -28.94
N THR A 108 -21.99 1.40 -28.74
CA THR A 108 -20.79 0.80 -28.11
C THR A 108 -20.22 1.69 -27.00
N GLY A 109 -21.09 2.38 -26.25
CA GLY A 109 -20.72 3.10 -25.03
C GLY A 109 -20.65 2.18 -23.82
N LEU A 110 -19.55 1.41 -23.69
CA LEU A 110 -19.34 0.47 -22.59
C LEU A 110 -18.27 0.95 -21.61
N THR A 111 -18.70 1.75 -20.64
CA THR A 111 -17.89 2.11 -19.45
C THR A 111 -18.73 2.06 -18.18
N ASP A 112 -18.61 0.99 -17.41
CA ASP A 112 -18.48 1.14 -15.95
C ASP A 112 -17.74 -0.06 -15.34
N THR A 113 -17.07 0.15 -14.21
CA THR A 113 -16.05 -0.81 -13.71
C THR A 113 -16.63 -1.93 -12.84
N SER A 114 -17.00 -3.06 -13.46
CA SER A 114 -17.21 -4.35 -12.77
C SER A 114 -17.15 -5.54 -13.72
N ILE A 115 -16.38 -6.58 -13.37
CA ILE A 115 -16.32 -7.83 -14.14
C ILE A 115 -17.57 -8.66 -13.83
N PHE A 116 -18.56 -8.59 -14.72
CA PHE A 116 -19.82 -9.36 -14.69
C PHE A 116 -20.64 -9.28 -13.38
N GLY A 117 -20.45 -8.23 -12.57
CA GLY A 117 -21.20 -8.00 -11.33
C GLY A 117 -20.92 -9.00 -10.20
N ILE A 118 -19.94 -9.90 -10.34
CA ILE A 118 -19.62 -10.93 -9.34
C ILE A 118 -18.62 -10.35 -8.32
N PRO A 119 -18.96 -10.24 -7.01
CA PRO A 119 -18.00 -9.88 -5.98
C PRO A 119 -17.01 -11.04 -5.80
N ILE A 120 -15.76 -10.85 -6.24
CA ILE A 120 -14.74 -11.91 -6.29
C ILE A 120 -14.29 -12.30 -4.87
N PRO A 121 -14.52 -13.54 -4.39
CA PRO A 121 -14.32 -13.92 -2.98
C PRO A 121 -12.87 -14.31 -2.63
N PHE A 122 -11.86 -13.62 -3.19
CA PHE A 122 -10.43 -13.95 -2.99
C PHE A 122 -9.83 -13.44 -1.67
N ASN A 123 -10.57 -13.60 -0.56
CA ASN A 123 -10.08 -13.29 0.79
C ASN A 123 -9.28 -14.44 1.44
N LEU A 124 -9.35 -15.67 0.92
CA LEU A 124 -8.70 -16.84 1.53
C LEU A 124 -7.22 -17.08 1.15
N PRO A 125 -6.77 -16.86 -0.11
CA PRO A 125 -5.36 -17.11 -0.48
C PRO A 125 -4.39 -16.06 0.07
N THR A 126 -4.85 -14.81 0.22
CA THR A 126 -4.02 -13.61 0.32
C THR A 126 -3.50 -13.31 1.73
N TYR A 127 -4.24 -13.64 2.78
CA TYR A 127 -3.68 -13.65 4.15
C TYR A 127 -2.59 -14.73 4.26
N ARG A 128 -2.79 -15.91 3.66
CA ARG A 128 -1.85 -17.04 3.76
C ARG A 128 -0.48 -16.75 3.14
N ALA A 129 -0.39 -15.84 2.18
CA ALA A 129 0.88 -15.38 1.62
C ALA A 129 1.72 -14.56 2.62
N TRP A 130 1.10 -13.84 3.56
CA TRP A 130 1.78 -13.21 4.69
C TRP A 130 2.39 -14.27 5.59
N ASP A 131 1.58 -15.23 6.04
CA ASP A 131 1.99 -16.31 6.95
C ASP A 131 3.15 -17.11 6.37
N GLN A 132 3.10 -17.42 5.07
CA GLN A 132 4.16 -18.14 4.34
C GLN A 132 5.44 -17.31 4.19
N THR A 133 5.33 -15.98 4.05
CA THR A 133 6.49 -15.08 4.03
C THR A 133 7.16 -14.99 5.41
N LEU A 134 6.37 -15.03 6.49
CA LEU A 134 6.89 -15.09 7.87
C LEU A 134 7.57 -16.44 8.16
N LEU A 135 6.94 -17.55 7.78
CA LEU A 135 7.49 -18.90 7.95
C LEU A 135 8.79 -19.10 7.15
N SER A 136 8.92 -18.57 5.92
CA SER A 136 10.16 -18.72 5.15
C SER A 136 11.36 -17.98 5.74
N ARG A 137 11.14 -17.08 6.72
CA ARG A 137 12.18 -16.43 7.53
C ARG A 137 12.60 -17.20 8.78
N GLY A 138 11.90 -18.28 9.14
CA GLY A 138 12.25 -19.10 10.31
C GLY A 138 12.16 -18.35 11.64
N LYS A 139 11.17 -17.45 11.79
CA LYS A 139 10.92 -16.71 13.03
C LYS A 139 9.62 -17.16 13.69
N GLN A 140 9.72 -17.48 14.98
CA GLN A 140 8.61 -17.89 15.84
C GLN A 140 7.74 -16.68 16.24
N PRO A 141 6.53 -16.88 16.80
CA PRO A 141 5.63 -15.78 17.20
C PRO A 141 6.29 -14.71 18.07
N ASP A 142 7.15 -15.14 18.99
CA ASP A 142 7.92 -14.32 19.96
C ASP A 142 8.86 -13.29 19.31
N PHE A 143 9.04 -13.34 17.99
CA PHE A 143 9.75 -12.30 17.23
C PHE A 143 9.02 -10.94 17.27
N TRP A 144 7.68 -10.95 17.40
CA TRP A 144 6.88 -9.74 17.54
C TRP A 144 6.80 -9.35 19.03
N LYS A 145 7.56 -8.35 19.45
CA LYS A 145 7.44 -7.80 20.81
C LYS A 145 6.21 -6.87 20.91
N PRO A 146 5.73 -6.55 22.13
CA PRO A 146 4.75 -5.48 22.34
C PRO A 146 5.14 -4.16 21.69
N TYR A 147 4.19 -3.24 21.53
CA TYR A 147 4.47 -1.93 20.95
C TYR A 147 5.48 -1.13 21.79
N VAL A 148 6.56 -0.67 21.15
CA VAL A 148 7.55 0.24 21.73
C VAL A 148 7.59 1.50 20.90
N GLU A 149 7.28 2.62 21.54
CA GLU A 149 7.30 3.94 20.93
C GLU A 149 8.75 4.32 20.52
N GLU A 150 8.94 4.84 19.30
CA GLU A 150 10.26 5.22 18.77
C GLU A 150 10.64 6.68 19.06
N TRP A 151 9.63 7.54 19.28
CA TRP A 151 9.80 8.99 19.43
C TRP A 151 9.70 9.41 20.89
N GLU A 152 10.27 10.57 21.21
CA GLU A 152 10.21 11.15 22.55
C GLU A 152 8.90 11.95 22.77
N ASN A 153 8.32 12.49 21.69
CA ASN A 153 7.03 13.16 21.69
C ASN A 153 6.26 12.80 20.39
N PRO A 154 5.31 11.84 20.43
CA PRO A 154 4.61 11.37 19.23
C PRO A 154 3.60 12.41 18.72
N PRO A 155 3.40 12.52 17.39
CA PRO A 155 2.38 13.40 16.83
C PRO A 155 0.98 12.88 17.21
N GLN A 156 0.16 13.71 17.84
CA GLN A 156 -1.23 13.34 18.11
C GLN A 156 -1.96 13.03 16.80
N ALA A 157 -2.50 11.82 16.69
CA ALA A 157 -3.18 11.33 15.51
C ALA A 157 -4.49 12.09 15.27
N LYS A 158 -4.41 13.18 14.51
CA LYS A 158 -5.58 13.98 14.11
C LYS A 158 -6.55 13.06 13.35
N PRO A 159 -7.83 12.95 13.75
CA PRO A 159 -8.80 12.13 13.02
C PRO A 159 -8.84 12.63 11.58
N SER A 160 -8.60 11.73 10.63
CA SER A 160 -8.41 12.10 9.23
C SER A 160 -9.71 12.68 8.67
N ARG A 161 -9.84 14.01 8.71
CA ARG A 161 -10.92 14.80 8.12
C ARG A 161 -10.77 14.77 6.60
N ALA A 162 -10.93 13.57 6.04
CA ALA A 162 -10.97 13.31 4.61
C ALA A 162 -12.12 14.14 4.04
N LEU A 163 -11.77 15.22 3.32
CA LEU A 163 -12.71 16.16 2.74
C LEU A 163 -13.82 15.39 2.03
N SER A 164 -15.06 15.61 2.43
CA SER A 164 -16.10 14.59 2.39
C SER A 164 -16.66 14.35 0.99
N VAL A 165 -15.91 13.62 0.15
CA VAL A 165 -16.39 13.11 -1.15
C VAL A 165 -17.68 12.31 -0.95
N ALA A 166 -17.84 11.59 0.16
CA ALA A 166 -19.08 10.92 0.54
C ALA A 166 -20.26 11.89 0.77
N GLY A 167 -20.02 13.07 1.35
CA GLY A 167 -21.02 14.13 1.55
C GLY A 167 -21.26 15.00 0.32
N LEU A 168 -20.31 15.06 -0.61
CA LEU A 168 -20.50 15.66 -1.93
C LEU A 168 -21.24 14.72 -2.90
N MET A 169 -21.08 13.39 -2.73
CA MET A 169 -21.75 12.37 -3.55
C MET A 169 -23.09 11.87 -2.98
N SER A 170 -23.52 12.32 -1.80
CA SER A 170 -24.87 12.04 -1.26
C SER A 170 -25.97 12.80 -2.02
N SER A 171 -25.70 14.04 -2.42
CA SER A 171 -26.59 14.88 -3.21
C SER A 171 -26.48 14.61 -4.71
N PHE A 172 -27.61 14.56 -5.43
CA PHE A 172 -27.63 14.32 -6.88
C PHE A 172 -26.82 15.36 -7.67
N ALA A 173 -27.01 16.65 -7.37
CA ALA A 173 -26.25 17.74 -7.98
C ALA A 173 -24.74 17.63 -7.69
N GLY A 174 -24.35 17.32 -6.45
CA GLY A 174 -22.95 17.12 -6.07
C GLY A 174 -22.31 15.91 -6.78
N ARG A 175 -23.07 14.83 -6.99
CA ARG A 175 -22.66 13.68 -7.81
C ARG A 175 -22.45 14.05 -9.28
N TRP A 176 -23.25 14.96 -9.83
CA TRP A 176 -23.03 15.52 -11.18
C TRP A 176 -21.83 16.47 -11.24
N VAL A 177 -21.64 17.36 -10.26
CA VAL A 177 -20.45 18.24 -10.17
C VAL A 177 -19.18 17.41 -10.07
N VAL A 178 -19.16 16.36 -9.25
CA VAL A 178 -18.05 15.40 -9.18
C VAL A 178 -17.82 14.73 -10.52
N LYS A 179 -18.86 14.18 -11.17
CA LYS A 179 -18.72 13.57 -12.51
C LYS A 179 -18.22 14.55 -13.58
N LEU A 180 -18.65 15.81 -13.55
CA LEU A 180 -18.24 16.83 -14.53
C LEU A 180 -16.80 17.32 -14.28
N ALA A 181 -16.41 17.55 -13.02
CA ALA A 181 -15.05 17.94 -12.66
C ALA A 181 -14.03 16.81 -12.88
N LEU A 182 -14.44 15.54 -12.73
CA LEU A 182 -13.63 14.37 -13.11
C LEU A 182 -13.76 13.99 -14.60
N SER A 183 -14.63 14.62 -15.39
CA SER A 183 -14.83 14.27 -16.81
C SER A 183 -13.53 14.40 -17.65
N PRO A 184 -12.75 15.51 -17.56
CA PRO A 184 -11.45 15.59 -18.23
C PRO A 184 -10.42 14.59 -17.68
N LEU A 185 -10.62 14.14 -16.44
CA LEU A 185 -9.72 13.25 -15.70
C LEU A 185 -9.80 11.79 -16.21
N HIS A 186 -10.86 11.44 -16.96
CA HIS A 186 -10.99 10.17 -17.68
C HIS A 186 -10.23 10.14 -19.02
N LEU A 187 -9.74 11.27 -19.53
CA LEU A 187 -9.12 11.36 -20.86
C LEU A 187 -7.76 10.63 -20.95
N VAL A 188 -7.14 10.32 -19.81
CA VAL A 188 -5.94 9.45 -19.71
C VAL A 188 -6.21 8.33 -18.69
N PRO A 189 -6.44 7.07 -19.13
CA PRO A 189 -6.76 5.96 -18.23
C PRO A 189 -5.74 5.74 -17.10
N VAL A 190 -4.45 5.98 -17.37
CA VAL A 190 -3.38 5.90 -16.36
C VAL A 190 -3.56 6.95 -15.25
N PHE A 191 -3.98 8.16 -15.59
CA PHE A 191 -4.13 9.25 -14.62
C PHE A 191 -5.28 8.97 -13.65
N GLY A 192 -6.44 8.51 -14.15
CA GLY A 192 -7.55 8.07 -13.30
C GLY A 192 -7.17 6.94 -12.34
N MET A 193 -6.36 5.97 -12.79
CA MET A 193 -5.80 4.93 -11.91
C MET A 193 -4.90 5.54 -10.82
N MET A 194 -3.96 6.43 -11.16
CA MET A 194 -3.08 7.12 -10.21
C MET A 194 -3.88 7.94 -9.18
N THR A 195 -4.86 8.73 -9.59
CA THR A 195 -5.72 9.50 -8.68
C THR A 195 -6.48 8.58 -7.72
N SER A 196 -7.04 7.48 -8.22
CA SER A 196 -7.74 6.51 -7.37
C SER A 196 -6.82 5.81 -6.37
N ALA A 197 -5.58 5.49 -6.77
CA ALA A 197 -4.56 4.91 -5.92
C ALA A 197 -4.08 5.90 -4.84
N TYR A 198 -3.92 7.19 -5.20
CA TYR A 198 -3.51 8.25 -4.27
C TYR A 198 -4.55 8.49 -3.16
N LEU A 199 -5.84 8.50 -3.52
CA LEU A 199 -6.94 8.61 -2.55
C LEU A 199 -7.04 7.39 -1.63
N LYS A 200 -6.79 6.18 -2.16
CA LYS A 200 -6.86 4.91 -1.40
C LYS A 200 -5.60 4.59 -0.58
N ALA A 201 -4.46 5.24 -0.89
CA ALA A 201 -3.12 4.87 -0.44
C ALA A 201 -3.00 4.50 1.05
N LEU A 202 -3.40 5.39 1.97
CA LEU A 202 -3.32 5.12 3.42
C LEU A 202 -4.20 3.94 3.85
N GLY A 203 -5.39 3.79 3.25
CA GLY A 203 -6.29 2.68 3.51
C GLY A 203 -5.69 1.35 3.04
N THR A 204 -5.14 1.31 1.84
CA THR A 204 -4.44 0.13 1.29
C THR A 204 -3.26 -0.26 2.16
N ALA A 205 -2.42 0.68 2.59
CA ALA A 205 -1.27 0.37 3.44
C ALA A 205 -1.68 -0.05 4.87
N LYS A 206 -2.71 0.57 5.48
CA LYS A 206 -3.26 0.13 6.78
C LYS A 206 -3.84 -1.29 6.68
N HIS A 207 -4.52 -1.62 5.58
CA HIS A 207 -5.05 -2.98 5.32
C HIS A 207 -3.92 -4.00 5.14
N LEU A 208 -2.89 -3.68 4.35
CA LEU A 208 -1.75 -4.56 4.12
C LEU A 208 -0.93 -4.84 5.39
N HIS A 209 -0.84 -3.88 6.33
CA HIS A 209 -0.17 -4.06 7.64
C HIS A 209 -1.10 -4.56 8.76
N LEU A 210 -2.37 -4.83 8.47
CA LEU A 210 -3.34 -5.30 9.48
C LEU A 210 -2.94 -6.61 10.19
N PRO A 211 -2.27 -7.59 9.55
CA PRO A 211 -1.75 -8.76 10.26
C PRO A 211 -0.62 -8.43 11.25
N TYR A 212 0.24 -7.46 10.94
CA TYR A 212 1.32 -7.01 11.82
C TYR A 212 0.78 -6.32 13.08
N TYR A 213 -0.18 -5.40 12.93
CA TYR A 213 -0.80 -4.74 14.08
C TYR A 213 -1.50 -5.73 15.01
N LYS A 214 -2.14 -6.76 14.44
CA LYS A 214 -2.74 -7.87 15.21
C LYS A 214 -1.69 -8.71 15.94
N ALA A 215 -0.59 -9.07 15.27
CA ALA A 215 0.49 -9.85 15.87
C ALA A 215 1.16 -9.11 17.06
N LYS A 216 1.22 -7.78 17.02
CA LYS A 216 1.74 -6.93 18.11
C LYS A 216 0.70 -6.49 19.16
N GLY A 217 -0.56 -6.90 19.02
CA GLY A 217 -1.63 -6.55 19.96
C GLY A 217 -1.96 -5.05 20.07
N MET A 218 -1.68 -4.25 19.04
CA MET A 218 -1.81 -2.79 19.12
C MET A 218 -3.28 -2.30 19.20
N SER A 219 -3.53 -1.27 20.01
CA SER A 219 -4.82 -0.56 20.01
C SER A 219 -5.02 0.26 18.72
N GLN A 220 -6.25 0.68 18.40
CA GLN A 220 -6.48 1.53 17.22
C GLN A 220 -5.77 2.88 17.31
N ASP A 221 -5.60 3.44 18.50
CA ASP A 221 -4.92 4.72 18.74
C ASP A 221 -3.40 4.57 18.57
N GLN A 222 -2.82 3.48 19.08
CA GLN A 222 -1.42 3.11 18.83
C GLN A 222 -1.16 2.91 17.33
N ILE A 223 -2.07 2.24 16.62
CA ILE A 223 -1.99 2.08 15.15
C ILE A 223 -2.08 3.43 14.45
N ALA A 224 -2.91 4.37 14.93
CA ALA A 224 -3.06 5.70 14.34
C ALA A 224 -1.78 6.54 14.53
N ILE A 225 -1.20 6.54 15.72
CA ILE A 225 0.07 7.21 16.07
C ILE A 225 1.23 6.63 15.23
N PHE A 226 1.40 5.30 15.24
CA PHE A 226 2.45 4.61 14.48
C PHE A 226 2.37 4.83 12.95
N ILE A 227 1.16 5.01 12.41
CA ILE A 227 0.96 5.37 11.00
C ILE A 227 1.27 6.85 10.75
N GLU A 228 0.86 7.77 11.63
CA GLU A 228 1.07 9.22 11.45
C GLU A 228 2.56 9.60 11.46
N GLU A 229 3.35 9.00 12.36
CA GLU A 229 4.82 9.09 12.39
C GLU A 229 5.48 8.70 11.05
N ARG A 230 4.91 7.71 10.37
CA ARG A 230 5.45 7.11 9.13
C ARG A 230 4.58 7.45 7.92
N LYS A 231 3.73 8.49 8.00
CA LYS A 231 2.63 8.75 7.05
C LYS A 231 3.07 8.82 5.60
N TRP A 232 4.22 9.43 5.32
CA TRP A 232 4.76 9.51 3.96
C TRP A 232 5.19 8.15 3.41
N GLY A 233 5.77 7.30 4.26
CA GLY A 233 6.09 5.90 3.91
C GLY A 233 4.83 5.07 3.65
N TYR A 234 3.82 5.18 4.53
CA TYR A 234 2.52 4.52 4.35
C TYR A 234 1.77 5.01 3.09
N ARG A 235 1.81 6.32 2.80
CA ARG A 235 1.26 6.89 1.56
C ARG A 235 2.00 6.37 0.33
N ALA A 236 3.33 6.39 0.32
CA ALA A 236 4.12 5.97 -0.83
C ALA A 236 3.96 4.46 -1.12
N PHE A 237 4.12 3.60 -0.10
CA PHE A 237 3.90 2.16 -0.24
C PHE A 237 2.47 1.83 -0.68
N GLY A 238 1.47 2.42 -0.02
CA GLY A 238 0.05 2.19 -0.31
C GLY A 238 -0.38 2.69 -1.68
N PHE A 239 0.18 3.80 -2.16
CA PHE A 239 -0.01 4.31 -3.51
C PHE A 239 0.53 3.31 -4.55
N THR A 240 1.79 2.91 -4.42
CA THR A 240 2.42 1.95 -5.36
C THR A 240 1.69 0.61 -5.36
N ALA A 241 1.30 0.10 -4.19
CA ALA A 241 0.52 -1.12 -4.07
C ALA A 241 -0.85 -1.02 -4.75
N ALA A 242 -1.62 0.05 -4.46
CA ALA A 242 -2.96 0.27 -5.03
C ALA A 242 -2.94 0.55 -6.54
N PHE A 243 -1.92 1.26 -7.03
CA PHE A 243 -1.74 1.54 -8.45
C PHE A 243 -1.46 0.26 -9.25
N LEU A 244 -0.56 -0.60 -8.74
CA LEU A 244 -0.20 -1.84 -9.41
C LEU A 244 -1.28 -2.93 -9.28
N GLU A 245 -2.05 -2.97 -8.18
CA GLU A 245 -3.28 -3.76 -8.09
C GLU A 245 -4.39 -3.27 -9.03
N GLY A 246 -4.36 -2.01 -9.44
CA GLY A 246 -5.31 -1.42 -10.40
C GLY A 246 -5.05 -1.80 -11.87
N LEU A 247 -3.89 -2.35 -12.20
CA LEU A 247 -3.54 -2.71 -13.58
C LEU A 247 -4.33 -3.96 -14.05
N PRO A 248 -4.96 -3.92 -15.25
CA PRO A 248 -5.66 -5.08 -15.79
C PRO A 248 -4.70 -6.26 -16.00
N PHE A 249 -5.22 -7.47 -15.80
CA PHE A 249 -4.49 -8.76 -15.82
C PHE A 249 -3.39 -8.91 -14.74
N VAL A 250 -2.41 -7.99 -14.72
CA VAL A 250 -1.23 -8.08 -13.84
C VAL A 250 -1.58 -7.78 -12.37
N GLY A 251 -2.58 -6.93 -12.12
CA GLY A 251 -3.00 -6.54 -10.77
C GLY A 251 -3.35 -7.71 -9.85
N LEU A 252 -3.82 -8.84 -10.41
CA LEU A 252 -4.07 -10.08 -9.66
C LEU A 252 -2.81 -10.63 -8.98
N ILE A 253 -1.65 -10.55 -9.65
CA ILE A 253 -0.34 -10.94 -9.08
C ILE A 253 0.01 -9.99 -7.94
N PHE A 254 -0.21 -8.68 -8.14
CA PHE A 254 0.05 -7.65 -7.14
C PHE A 254 -0.79 -7.82 -5.86
N THR A 255 -2.04 -8.31 -5.94
CA THR A 255 -2.83 -8.62 -4.73
C THR A 255 -2.14 -9.61 -3.78
N VAL A 256 -1.27 -10.48 -4.30
CA VAL A 256 -0.48 -11.44 -3.52
C VAL A 256 0.88 -10.85 -3.17
N SER A 257 1.62 -10.33 -4.15
CA SER A 257 2.99 -9.85 -3.94
C SER A 257 3.07 -8.62 -3.03
N ASN A 258 2.05 -7.76 -3.01
CA ASN A 258 1.99 -6.63 -2.08
C ASN A 258 1.90 -7.07 -0.62
N ARG A 259 1.36 -8.27 -0.35
CA ARG A 259 1.22 -8.84 1.00
C ARG A 259 2.49 -9.55 1.44
N VAL A 260 3.26 -10.11 0.50
CA VAL A 260 4.67 -10.50 0.69
C VAL A 260 5.53 -9.26 1.01
N GLY A 261 5.39 -8.19 0.23
CA GLY A 261 6.10 -6.92 0.42
C GLY A 261 5.79 -6.27 1.77
N ALA A 262 4.51 -6.21 2.14
CA ALA A 262 4.06 -5.72 3.45
C ALA A 262 4.63 -6.55 4.61
N CYS A 263 4.63 -7.88 4.52
CA CYS A 263 5.23 -8.76 5.52
C CYS A 263 6.73 -8.47 5.70
N MET A 264 7.45 -8.21 4.59
CA MET A 264 8.85 -7.82 4.64
C MET A 264 9.09 -6.42 5.21
N TRP A 265 8.22 -5.45 4.91
CA TRP A 265 8.32 -4.11 5.48
C TRP A 265 8.10 -4.16 6.99
N ALA A 266 7.05 -4.85 7.45
CA ALA A 266 6.78 -5.11 8.86
C ALA A 266 7.93 -5.83 9.58
N HIS A 267 8.53 -6.87 8.97
CA HIS A 267 9.68 -7.58 9.55
C HIS A 267 10.95 -6.70 9.67
N ASP A 268 11.20 -5.78 8.73
CA ASP A 268 12.31 -4.84 8.85
C ASP A 268 12.00 -3.65 9.79
N LEU A 269 10.74 -3.24 9.92
CA LEU A 269 10.27 -2.32 10.98
C LEU A 269 10.45 -2.94 12.37
N GLU A 270 10.11 -4.22 12.55
CA GLU A 270 10.23 -4.93 13.83
C GLU A 270 11.68 -4.93 14.34
N LYS A 271 12.66 -5.18 13.46
CA LYS A 271 14.09 -5.05 13.80
C LYS A 271 14.48 -3.66 14.27
N ARG A 272 13.92 -2.62 13.65
CA ARG A 272 14.16 -1.22 14.02
C ARG A 272 13.56 -0.92 15.41
N GLN A 273 12.38 -1.46 15.72
CA GLN A 273 11.80 -1.36 17.06
C GLN A 273 12.54 -2.19 18.11
N HIS A 274 13.08 -3.37 17.79
CA HIS A 274 13.97 -4.12 18.69
C HIS A 274 15.20 -3.30 19.08
N TYR A 275 15.89 -2.71 18.11
CA TYR A 275 17.04 -1.83 18.34
C TYR A 275 16.66 -0.56 19.13
N ALA A 276 15.50 0.06 18.86
CA ALA A 276 15.00 1.18 19.66
C ALA A 276 14.70 0.79 21.12
N ALA A 277 14.17 -0.41 21.35
CA ALA A 277 13.88 -0.94 22.69
C ALA A 277 15.17 -1.25 23.47
N GLU A 278 16.15 -1.89 22.83
CA GLU A 278 17.50 -2.14 23.37
C GLU A 278 18.18 -0.82 23.78
N LEU A 279 18.08 0.20 22.93
CA LEU A 279 18.61 1.54 23.20
C LEU A 279 17.87 2.29 24.31
N ARG A 280 16.56 2.06 24.52
CA ARG A 280 15.82 2.58 25.68
C ARG A 280 16.24 1.89 26.97
N ALA A 281 16.35 0.56 26.97
CA ALA A 281 16.81 -0.22 28.12
C ALA A 281 18.22 0.20 28.57
N GLY A 282 19.16 0.35 27.62
CA GLY A 282 20.53 0.79 27.90
C GLY A 282 20.66 2.24 28.37
N VAL A 283 19.66 3.10 28.15
CA VAL A 283 19.59 4.46 28.73
C VAL A 283 18.99 4.41 30.14
N GLY A 284 17.98 3.57 30.39
CA GLY A 284 17.44 3.35 31.74
C GLY A 284 18.51 2.82 32.70
N ALA A 285 19.32 1.86 32.25
CA ALA A 285 20.43 1.27 33.02
C ALA A 285 21.62 2.23 33.28
N LYS A 286 21.56 3.48 32.80
CA LYS A 286 22.55 4.54 33.09
C LYS A 286 21.95 5.71 33.89
N LYS A 287 20.71 5.58 34.37
CA LYS A 287 20.01 6.56 35.22
C LYS A 287 19.85 6.11 36.68
N HIS A 288 20.47 4.99 37.03
CA HIS A 288 20.63 4.42 38.37
C HIS A 288 22.12 4.14 38.59
#